data_AF-A0A326U3L6-F1
#
_entry.id   AF-A0A326U3L6-F1
#
_cell.length_a   1.000
_cell.length_b   1.000
_cell.length_c   1.000
_cell.angle_alpha   90.00
_cell.angle_beta   90.00
_cell.angle_gamma   90.00
#
_symmetry.space_group_name_H-M   'P 1'
#
loop_
_entity.id
_entity.type
_entity.pdbx_description
1 polymer ?
#
loop_
_entity_poly.entity_id
_entity_poly.type
_entity_poly.pdbx_seq_one_letter_code
_entity_poly.pdbx_strand_id
1 'polypeptide(L)' 'MSKKFCYTVNAGYQTLYSGSDPQEARRVFLEAAKVPAYFACSIQLLKGDQLLGEFLERIGHRQQDKERLQSIEKEREK' A
#
# COMPACT_ATOMS: atom_id res chain seq x y z
N MET A 1 27.15 5.16 -17.93
CA MET A 1 26.77 4.65 -16.60
C MET A 1 25.44 3.91 -16.74
N SER A 2 25.44 2.58 -16.68
CA SER A 2 24.18 1.83 -16.62
C SER A 2 23.48 2.18 -15.31
N LYS A 3 22.34 2.88 -15.36
CA LYS A 3 21.47 3.08 -14.20
C LYS A 3 21.14 1.67 -13.69
N LYS A 4 21.75 1.24 -12.57
CA LYS A 4 21.30 0.04 -11.86
C LYS A 4 19.82 0.24 -11.60
N PHE A 5 18.98 -0.60 -12.20
CA PHE A 5 17.54 -0.52 -12.01
C PHE A 5 17.26 -0.84 -10.54
N CYS A 6 16.96 0.19 -9.76
CA CYS A 6 16.56 0.06 -8.37
C CYS A 6 15.04 -0.03 -8.34
N TYR A 7 14.53 -1.10 -7.75
CA TYR A 7 13.13 -1.31 -7.47
C TYR A 7 12.83 -0.82 -6.06
N THR A 8 11.72 -0.10 -5.92
CA THR A 8 11.23 0.37 -4.63
C THR A 8 9.78 -0.04 -4.45
N VAL A 9 9.42 -0.47 -3.24
CA VAL A 9 8.05 -0.73 -2.83
C VAL A 9 7.70 0.23 -1.71
N ASN A 10 6.73 1.10 -1.93
CA ASN A 10 6.26 2.05 -0.93
C ASN A 10 4.82 1.71 -0.52
N ALA A 11 4.50 1.86 0.75
CA ALA A 11 3.14 1.85 1.28
C ALA A 11 2.89 3.21 1.93
N GLY A 12 2.16 4.09 1.25
CA GLY A 12 2.08 5.51 1.60
C GLY A 12 3.47 6.14 1.69
N TYR A 13 3.83 6.66 2.87
CA TYR A 13 5.13 7.29 3.14
C TYR A 13 6.23 6.31 3.57
N GLN A 14 5.91 5.03 3.77
CA GLN A 14 6.87 4.03 4.23
C GLN A 14 7.45 3.24 3.07
N THR A 15 8.77 3.18 2.96
CA THR A 15 9.45 2.26 2.04
C THR A 15 9.56 0.88 2.68
N LEU A 16 8.93 -0.12 2.05
CA LEU A 16 8.97 -1.53 2.48
C LEU A 16 10.14 -2.30 1.86
N TYR A 17 10.60 -1.88 0.68
CA TYR A 17 11.73 -2.48 -0.01
C TYR A 17 12.44 -1.47 -0.90
N SER A 18 13.77 -1.58 -0.98
CA SER A 18 14.62 -0.85 -1.92
C SER A 18 15.81 -1.74 -2.30
N GLY A 19 15.91 -2.14 -3.57
CA GLY A 19 16.95 -3.06 -4.02
C GLY A 19 16.98 -3.25 -5.52
N SER A 20 17.84 -4.13 -6.03
CA SER A 20 17.94 -4.40 -7.48
C SER A 20 17.29 -5.73 -7.89
N ASP A 21 16.83 -6.54 -6.94
CA ASP A 21 16.17 -7.81 -7.24
C ASP A 21 14.68 -7.59 -7.56
N PRO A 22 14.23 -7.85 -8.81
CA PRO A 22 12.83 -7.71 -9.19
C PRO A 22 11.93 -8.77 -8.56
N GLN A 23 12.42 -9.97 -8.26
CA GLN A 23 11.61 -11.04 -7.68
C GLN A 23 11.27 -10.71 -6.21
N GLU A 24 12.26 -10.23 -5.46
CA GLU A 24 12.05 -9.80 -4.09
C GLU A 24 11.15 -8.56 -4.02
N ALA A 25 11.34 -7.57 -4.92
CA ALA A 25 10.45 -6.43 -5.03
C ALA A 25 9.00 -6.85 -5.30
N ARG A 26 8.78 -7.78 -6.24
CA ARG A 26 7.46 -8.33 -6.54
C ARG A 26 6.87 -9.08 -5.34
N ARG A 27 7.68 -9.86 -4.62
CA ARG A 27 7.25 -10.57 -3.41
C ARG A 27 6.76 -9.60 -2.35
N VAL A 28 7.56 -8.58 -2.01
CA VAL A 28 7.20 -7.57 -1.01
C VAL A 28 5.93 -6.82 -1.41
N PHE A 29 5.81 -6.43 -2.69
CA PHE A 29 4.62 -5.76 -3.22
C PHE A 29 3.34 -6.61 -3.03
N LEU A 30 3.39 -7.89 -3.37
CA LEU A 30 2.24 -8.79 -3.23
C LEU A 30 1.91 -9.14 -1.77
N GLU A 31 2.94 -9.26 -0.92
CA GLU A 31 2.73 -9.50 0.51
C GLU A 31 2.15 -8.27 1.21
N ALA A 32 2.64 -7.07 0.89
CA ALA A 32 2.12 -5.82 1.42
C ALA A 32 0.61 -5.66 1.13
N ALA A 33 0.16 -6.08 -0.06
CA ALA A 33 -1.25 -6.08 -0.42
C ALA A 33 -2.14 -6.99 0.44
N LYS A 34 -1.57 -7.91 1.23
CA LYS A 34 -2.30 -8.81 2.14
C LYS A 34 -2.26 -8.34 3.59
N VAL A 35 -1.42 -7.37 3.94
CA VAL A 35 -1.25 -6.90 5.32
C VAL A 35 -2.27 -5.80 5.62
N PRO A 36 -3.19 -5.99 6.59
CA PRO A 36 -4.24 -5.01 6.88
C PRO A 36 -3.73 -3.61 7.26
N ALA A 37 -2.52 -3.51 7.81
CA ALA A 37 -1.90 -2.23 8.16
C ALA A 37 -1.70 -1.31 6.96
N TYR A 38 -1.56 -1.85 5.75
CA TYR A 38 -1.35 -1.07 4.53
C TYR A 38 -2.64 -0.84 3.73
N PHE A 39 -3.79 -1.34 4.20
CA PHE A 39 -5.06 -1.18 3.47
C PHE A 39 -5.56 0.25 3.44
N ALA A 40 -5.10 1.10 4.37
CA ALA A 40 -5.44 2.52 4.47
C ALA A 40 -4.51 3.43 3.63
N CYS A 41 -3.63 2.86 2.80
CA CYS A 41 -2.75 3.63 1.92
C CYS A 41 -2.63 2.95 0.55
N SER A 42 -2.12 3.69 -0.44
CA SER A 42 -1.68 3.07 -1.68
C SER A 42 -0.36 2.35 -1.48
N ILE A 43 -0.18 1.24 -2.20
CA ILE A 43 1.07 0.48 -2.26
C ILE A 43 1.58 0.57 -3.68
N GLN A 44 2.80 1.06 -3.87
CA GLN A 44 3.38 1.32 -5.19
C GLN A 44 4.64 0.50 -5.39
N LEU A 45 4.76 -0.13 -6.57
CA LEU A 45 5.97 -0.77 -7.06
C LEU A 45 6.58 0.12 -8.16
N LEU A 46 7.80 0.56 -7.93
CA LEU A 46 8.54 1.47 -8.80
C LEU A 46 9.83 0.80 -9.32
N LYS A 47 10.28 1.21 -10.50
CA LYS A 47 11.60 0.88 -11.07
C LYS A 47 12.28 2.18 -11.47
N GLY A 48 13.17 2.68 -10.61
CA GLY A 48 13.55 4.10 -10.63
C GLY A 48 12.32 4.96 -10.41
N ASP A 49 12.06 5.90 -11.31
CA ASP A 49 10.89 6.79 -11.23
C ASP A 49 9.66 6.23 -11.95
N GLN A 50 9.76 5.05 -12.57
CA GLN A 50 8.68 4.45 -13.33
C GLN A 50 7.76 3.62 -12.41
N LEU A 51 6.48 3.98 -12.34
CA LEU A 51 5.45 3.17 -11.70
C LEU A 51 5.16 1.91 -12.52
N LEU A 52 5.36 0.75 -11.93
CA LEU A 52 5.09 -0.56 -12.53
C LEU A 52 3.76 -1.16 -12.08
N GLY A 53 3.30 -0.81 -10.88
CA GLY A 53 2.03 -1.28 -10.33
C GLY A 53 1.64 -0.55 -9.07
N GLU A 54 0.35 -0.46 -8.83
CA GLU A 54 -0.23 0.18 -7.65
C GLU A 54 -1.42 -0.63 -7.14
N PHE A 55 -1.44 -0.89 -5.84
CA PHE A 55 -2.67 -1.22 -5.13
C PHE A 55 -3.22 0.05 -4.54
N LEU A 56 -4.45 0.39 -4.91
CA LEU A 56 -5.16 1.50 -4.30
C LEU A 56 -5.52 1.16 -2.86
N GLU A 57 -5.73 2.20 -2.09
CA GLU A 57 -6.33 2.11 -0.77
C GLU A 57 -7.67 1.36 -0.81
N ARG A 58 -7.93 0.55 0.20
CA ARG A 58 -9.19 -0.18 0.34
C ARG A 58 -10.21 0.67 1.11
N ILE A 59 -11.34 0.94 0.47
CA ILE A 59 -12.48 1.66 1.06
C ILE A 59 -12.91 0.98 2.37
N GLY A 60 -13.18 1.75 3.43
CA GLY A 60 -13.57 1.22 4.74
C GLY A 60 -12.42 1.01 5.72
N HIS A 61 -11.16 1.13 5.26
CA HIS A 61 -9.98 1.01 6.13
C HIS A 61 -9.42 2.37 6.60
N ARG A 62 -9.96 3.50 6.09
CA ARG A 62 -9.68 4.83 6.64
C ARG A 62 -10.19 4.92 8.06
N GLN A 63 -9.44 5.62 8.91
CA GLN A 63 -9.89 5.94 10.27
C GLN A 63 -11.25 6.66 10.25
N GLN A 64 -11.44 7.58 9.29
CA GLN A 64 -12.71 8.28 9.07
C GLN A 64 -13.86 7.35 8.65
N ASP A 65 -13.60 6.30 7.86
CA ASP A 65 -14.64 5.34 7.48
C ASP A 65 -15.05 4.47 8.67
N LYS A 66 -14.09 4.07 9.52
CA LYS A 66 -14.38 3.33 10.76
C LYS A 66 -15.21 4.16 11.74
N GLU A 67 -14.85 5.42 11.94
CA GLU A 67 -15.60 6.36 12.79
C GLU A 67 -17.03 6.59 12.26
N ARG A 68 -17.17 6.71 10.93
CA ARG A 68 -18.48 6.87 10.29
C ARG A 68 -19.37 5.63 10.42
N LEU A 69 -18.81 4.43 10.25
CA LEU A 69 -19.53 3.17 10.44
C LEU A 69 -20.01 3.00 11.90
N GLN A 70 -19.15 3.31 12.87
CA GLN A 70 -19.52 3.27 14.29
C GLN A 70 -20.64 4.27 14.64
N SER A 71 -20.66 5.43 13.98
CA SER A 71 -21.71 6.44 14.17
C SER A 71 -23.07 5.96 13.65
N ILE A 72 -23.09 5.28 12.50
CA ILE A 72 -24.31 4.72 11.89
C ILE A 72 -24.88 3.57 12.72
N GLU A 73 -24.03 2.71 13.30
CA GLU A 73 -24.47 1.62 14.18
C GLU A 73 -25.12 2.14 15.46
N LYS A 74 -24.55 3.19 16.08
CA LYS A 74 -25.12 3.82 17.29
C LYS A 74 -26.48 4.47 17.05
N GLU A 75 -26.78 4.95 15.85
CA GLU A 75 -28.10 5.49 15.51
C GLU A 75 -29.17 4.42 15.33
N ARG A 76 -28.78 3.18 14.98
CA ARG A 76 -29.72 2.05 14.80
C ARG A 76 -30.12 1.34 16.10
N GLU A 77 -29.38 1.57 17.19
CA GLU A 77 -29.69 1.07 18.52
C GLU A 77 -30.57 2.03 19.36
N LYS A 78 -30.98 3.17 18.79
CA LYS A 78 -31.91 4.13 19.39
C LYS A 78 -33.32 3.97 18.83
#